data_AF-A0A6N7F979-F1
#
_entry.id   AF-A0A6N7F979-F1
#
_cell.length_a   1.000
_cell.length_b   1.000
_cell.length_c   1.000
_cell.angle_alpha   90.00
_cell.angle_beta   90.00
_cell.angle_gamma   90.00
#
_symmetry.space_group_name_H-M   'P 1'
#
loop_
_entity.id
_entity.type
_entity.pdbx_description
1 polymer ?
#
loop_
_entity_poly.entity_id
_entity_poly.type
_entity_poly.pdbx_seq_one_letter_code
_entity_poly.pdbx_strand_id
1 'polypeptide(L)' 'MLSFFKTLMNDESGATAIEYGLIAALVSVAAVVALENMGTSLENMFTTVSGKLDTAVGTP' A
#
# COMPACT_ATOMS: atom_id res chain seq x y z
N MET A 1 -40.92 5.90 -12.56
CA MET A 1 -39.59 6.27 -13.11
C MET A 1 -38.98 7.44 -12.35
N LEU A 2 -39.68 8.58 -12.21
CA LEU A 2 -39.21 9.74 -11.42
C LEU A 2 -38.90 9.42 -9.94
N SER A 3 -39.60 8.46 -9.34
CA SER A 3 -39.37 8.01 -7.95
C SER A 3 -37.99 7.38 -7.74
N PHE A 4 -37.51 6.60 -8.71
CA PHE A 4 -36.20 5.95 -8.64
C PHE A 4 -35.04 6.98 -8.66
N PHE A 5 -35.13 7.97 -9.54
CA PHE A 5 -34.17 9.07 -9.60
C PHE A 5 -34.19 9.93 -8.32
N LYS A 6 -35.38 10.14 -7.71
CA LYS A 6 -35.50 10.87 -6.45
C LYS A 6 -34.89 10.10 -5.26
N THR A 7 -34.97 8.77 -5.27
CA THR A 7 -34.32 7.91 -4.27
C THR A 7 -32.80 7.95 -4.43
N LEU A 8 -32.26 7.85 -5.65
CA LEU A 8 -30.82 7.97 -5.89
C LEU A 8 -30.26 9.35 -5.52
N MET A 9 -31.04 10.42 -5.73
CA MET A 9 -30.61 11.78 -5.40
C MET A 9 -30.66 12.09 -3.89
N ASN A 10 -31.37 11.28 -3.11
CA ASN A 10 -31.40 11.33 -1.64
C ASN A 10 -30.48 10.27 -1.00
N ASP A 11 -29.74 9.51 -1.79
CA ASP A 11 -28.85 8.46 -1.30
C ASP A 11 -27.45 9.03 -1.02
N GLU A 12 -27.17 9.28 0.27
CA GLU A 12 -25.88 9.79 0.73
C GLU A 12 -24.79 8.70 0.79
N SER A 13 -25.14 7.43 0.58
CA SER A 13 -24.16 6.32 0.66
C SER A 13 -23.01 6.48 -0.34
N GLY A 14 -23.27 7.07 -1.52
CA GLY A 14 -22.25 7.42 -2.50
C GLY A 14 -21.32 8.55 -2.05
N ALA A 15 -21.85 9.55 -1.33
CA ALA A 15 -21.05 10.62 -0.75
C ALA A 15 -20.14 10.08 0.37
N THR A 16 -20.69 9.23 1.24
CA THR A 16 -19.94 8.52 2.29
C THR A 16 -18.86 7.60 1.70
N ALA A 17 -19.14 6.95 0.56
CA ALA A 17 -18.15 6.11 -0.13
C ALA A 17 -16.97 6.91 -0.70
N ILE A 18 -17.18 8.16 -1.14
CA ILE A 18 -16.08 9.03 -1.61
C ILE A 18 -15.22 9.52 -0.44
N GLU A 19 -15.82 9.81 0.71
CA GLU A 19 -15.07 10.22 1.92
C GLU A 19 -14.17 9.10 2.44
N TYR A 20 -14.73 7.90 2.65
CA TYR A 20 -13.92 6.74 3.04
C TYR A 20 -12.99 6.26 1.93
N GLY A 21 -13.37 6.44 0.66
CA GLY A 21 -12.54 6.16 -0.50
C GLY A 21 -11.28 7.03 -0.53
N LEU A 22 -11.39 8.32 -0.20
CA LEU A 22 -10.25 9.23 -0.10
C LEU A 22 -9.33 8.85 1.07
N ILE A 23 -9.89 8.53 2.24
CA ILE A 23 -9.11 8.08 3.40
C ILE A 23 -8.37 6.78 3.07
N ALA A 24 -9.07 5.80 2.47
CA ALA A 24 -8.47 4.54 2.04
C ALA A 24 -7.33 4.78 1.05
N ALA A 25 -7.51 5.67 0.06
CA ALA A 25 -6.46 6.02 -0.90
C ALA A 25 -5.21 6.59 -0.20
N LEU A 26 -5.38 7.51 0.76
CA LEU A 26 -4.26 8.09 1.51
C LEU A 26 -3.52 7.04 2.36
N VAL A 27 -4.26 6.16 3.04
CA VAL A 27 -3.68 5.06 3.82
C VAL A 27 -2.96 4.06 2.91
N SER A 28 -3.53 3.74 1.75
CA SER A 28 -2.90 2.86 0.77
C SER A 28 -1.58 3.42 0.26
N VAL A 29 -1.51 4.72 -0.10
CA VAL A 29 -0.25 5.33 -0.54
C VAL A 29 0.80 5.29 0.57
N ALA A 30 0.43 5.64 1.80
CA ALA A 30 1.36 5.56 2.94
C ALA A 30 1.86 4.13 3.18
N ALA A 31 0.97 3.13 3.07
CA ALA A 31 1.32 1.72 3.21
C ALA A 31 2.29 1.27 2.12
N VAL A 32 2.08 1.66 0.85
CA VAL A 32 2.99 1.32 -0.26
C VAL A 32 4.40 1.85 0.02
N VAL A 33 4.53 3.12 0.42
CA VAL A 33 5.83 3.73 0.75
C VAL A 33 6.51 3.01 1.93
N ALA A 34 5.75 2.66 2.96
CA ALA A 34 6.28 1.92 4.10
C ALA A 34 6.79 0.52 3.70
N LEU A 35 6.04 -0.18 2.85
CA LEU A 35 6.41 -1.50 2.34
C LEU A 35 7.64 -1.44 1.43
N GLU A 36 7.80 -0.39 0.62
CA GLU A 36 8.98 -0.18 -0.22
C GLU A 36 10.26 0.02 0.62
N ASN A 37 10.18 0.88 1.65
CA ASN A 37 11.29 1.09 2.58
C ASN A 37 11.65 -0.19 3.36
N MET A 38 10.63 -0.95 3.77
CA MET A 38 10.82 -2.25 4.42
C MET A 38 11.50 -3.25 3.47
N GLY A 39 11.05 -3.32 2.21
CA GLY A 39 11.66 -4.16 1.18
C GLY A 39 13.13 -3.83 0.97
N THR A 40 13.46 -2.54 0.83
CA THR A 40 14.86 -2.06 0.72
C THR A 40 15.70 -2.46 1.93
N SER A 41 15.14 -2.34 3.14
CA SER A 41 15.84 -2.71 4.38
C SER A 41 16.13 -4.22 4.44
N LEU A 42 15.17 -5.04 4.02
CA LEU A 42 15.33 -6.49 3.95
C LEU A 42 16.36 -6.89 2.89
N GLU A 43 16.31 -6.28 1.70
CA GLU A 43 17.30 -6.50 0.64
C GLU A 43 18.72 -6.16 1.10
N ASN A 44 18.89 -5.02 1.76
CA ASN A 44 20.18 -4.61 2.33
C ASN A 44 20.69 -5.61 3.38
N MET A 45 19.79 -6.11 4.24
CA MET A 45 20.12 -7.12 5.25
C MET A 45 20.59 -8.42 4.58
N PHE A 46 19.83 -8.95 3.62
CA PHE A 46 20.19 -10.17 2.92
C PHE A 46 21.45 -10.01 2.07
N THR A 47 21.63 -8.88 1.40
CA THR A 47 22.85 -8.56 0.65
C THR A 47 24.07 -8.52 1.56
N THR A 48 23.94 -7.92 2.74
CA THR A 48 25.01 -7.88 3.74
C THR A 48 25.36 -9.28 4.22
N VAL A 49 24.35 -10.09 4.56
CA VAL A 49 24.56 -11.48 5.01
C VAL A 49 25.20 -12.31 3.90
N SER A 50 24.72 -12.20 2.66
CA SER A 50 25.29 -12.89 1.49
C SER A 50 26.75 -12.52 1.31
N GLY A 51 27.08 -11.23 1.27
CA GLY A 51 28.47 -10.79 1.09
C GLY A 51 29.39 -11.25 2.21
N LYS A 52 28.89 -11.31 3.45
CA LYS A 52 29.64 -11.88 4.59
C LYS A 52 29.86 -13.37 4.43
N LEU A 53 28.86 -14.11 3.96
CA LEU A 53 28.97 -15.54 3.69
C LEU A 53 29.97 -15.82 2.58
N ASP A 54 29.89 -15.11 1.45
CA ASP A 54 30.81 -15.26 0.32
C ASP A 54 32.26 -15.00 0.75
N THR A 55 32.47 -13.93 1.53
CA THR A 55 33.78 -13.62 2.13
C THR A 55 34.27 -14.75 3.05
N ALA A 56 33.38 -15.34 3.85
CA ALA A 56 33.72 -16.39 4.80
C ALA A 56 34.01 -17.74 4.13
N VAL A 57 33.34 -18.04 3.01
CA VAL A 57 33.48 -19.30 2.26
C VAL A 57 34.67 -19.24 1.28
N GLY A 58 35.23 -18.05 1.02
CA GLY A 58 36.41 -17.88 0.17
C GLY A 58 36.15 -18.16 -1.31
N THR A 59 34.88 -18.15 -1.71
CA THR A 59 34.49 -18.09 -3.13
C THR A 59 34.98 -16.76 -3.71
N PRO A 60 35.67 -16.77 -4.87
CA PRO A 60 36.19 -15.55 -5.50
C PRO A 60 35.08 -14.57 -5.88
#